data_AF-A0AAW0YI71-F1
#
_entry.id   AF-A0AAW0YI71-F1
#
_cell.length_a   1.000
_cell.length_b   1.000
_cell.length_c   1.000
_cell.angle_alpha   90.00
_cell.angle_beta   90.00
_cell.angle_gamma   90.00
#
_symmetry.space_group_name_H-M   'P 1'
#
loop_
_entity.id
_entity.type
_entity.pdbx_description
1 polymer ?
#
loop_
_entity_poly.entity_id
_entity_poly.type
_entity_poly.pdbx_seq_one_letter_code
_entity_poly.pdbx_strand_id
1 'polypeptide(L)'
;MANTSSTRMLLVTANIASCFEQPDSMLKPWITEFLKTVEEHEPHFIALHCQEVGGKNYEESMQHVEHFVRSLMNRGTMLPYDKIRVYLDEEYDSAEKFTALGNLYFIHQNVQDLQIWDFKEKKFMDCVDRREYSGNIEDVATKEKAKFPQEFFPEVC
;
A
#
# COMPACT_ATOMS: atom_id res chain seq x y z
N MET A 1 14.55 32.47 -10.80
CA MET A 1 13.69 32.05 -9.68
C MET A 1 13.42 30.57 -9.88
N ALA A 2 13.90 29.70 -9.00
CA ALA A 2 13.59 28.28 -9.10
C ALA A 2 12.08 28.15 -8.88
N ASN A 3 11.36 27.68 -9.90
CA ASN A 3 9.95 27.36 -9.78
C ASN A 3 9.89 26.13 -8.87
N THR A 4 9.75 26.32 -7.56
CA THR A 4 9.62 25.22 -6.61
C THR A 4 8.26 24.59 -6.84
N SER A 5 8.18 23.65 -7.78
CA SER A 5 6.99 22.84 -7.98
C SER A 5 6.79 21.99 -6.73
N SER A 6 5.76 22.29 -5.95
CA SER A 6 5.41 21.48 -4.79
C SER A 6 4.78 20.17 -5.25
N THR A 7 5.26 19.05 -4.72
CA THR A 7 4.62 17.73 -4.91
C THR A 7 3.35 17.68 -4.07
N ARG A 8 2.18 17.66 -4.71
CA ARG A 8 0.91 17.45 -4.00
C ARG A 8 0.82 16.00 -3.56
N MET A 9 0.47 15.78 -2.29
CA MET A 9 0.41 14.45 -1.70
C MET A 9 -1.02 14.13 -1.27
N LEU A 10 -1.46 12.90 -1.56
CA LEU A 10 -2.65 12.29 -0.98
C LEU A 10 -2.20 11.16 -0.05
N LEU A 11 -2.46 11.32 1.24
CA LEU A 11 -2.09 10.35 2.27
C LEU A 11 -3.36 9.75 2.84
N VAL A 12 -3.57 8.46 2.63
CA VAL A 12 -4.77 7.74 3.04
C VAL A 12 -4.37 6.61 3.96
N THR A 13 -5.08 6.49 5.08
CA THR A 13 -5.05 5.30 5.91
C THR A 13 -6.46 4.74 6.05
N ALA A 14 -6.61 3.42 5.93
CA ALA A 14 -7.91 2.78 5.97
C ALA A 14 -7.82 1.37 6.56
N ASN A 15 -8.66 1.10 7.55
CA ASN A 15 -8.95 -0.27 7.94
C ASN A 15 -9.91 -0.86 6.89
N ILE A 16 -9.47 -1.91 6.21
CA ILE A 16 -10.19 -2.48 5.06
C ILE A 16 -10.64 -3.93 5.29
N ALA A 17 -10.66 -4.40 6.53
CA ALA A 17 -11.09 -5.77 6.87
C ALA A 17 -12.47 -6.10 6.27
N SER A 18 -13.44 -5.23 6.53
CA SER A 18 -14.82 -5.38 6.04
C SER A 18 -14.93 -5.27 4.53
N CYS A 19 -13.98 -4.61 3.86
CA CYS A 19 -13.97 -4.53 2.40
C CYS A 19 -13.67 -5.91 1.79
N PHE A 20 -12.76 -6.68 2.39
CA PHE A 20 -12.44 -8.02 1.93
C PHE A 20 -13.47 -9.07 2.32
N GLU A 21 -14.16 -8.89 3.45
CA GLU A 21 -15.28 -9.76 3.86
C GLU A 21 -16.54 -9.53 3.01
N GLN A 22 -16.70 -8.33 2.42
CA GLN A 22 -17.87 -7.94 1.65
C GLN A 22 -17.50 -7.24 0.33
N PRO A 23 -16.93 -7.97 -0.65
CA PRO A 23 -16.37 -7.36 -1.86
C PRO A 23 -17.40 -6.61 -2.72
N ASP A 24 -18.63 -7.10 -2.79
CA ASP A 24 -19.66 -6.47 -3.61
C ASP A 24 -20.26 -5.20 -2.99
N SER A 25 -20.51 -5.18 -1.68
CA SER A 25 -21.16 -4.08 -0.98
C SER A 25 -20.20 -3.05 -0.41
N MET A 26 -18.93 -3.41 -0.15
CA MET A 26 -17.97 -2.52 0.52
C MET A 26 -16.76 -2.21 -0.36
N LEU A 27 -16.10 -3.22 -0.94
CA LEU A 27 -14.87 -3.00 -1.72
C LEU A 27 -15.12 -2.16 -2.98
N LYS A 28 -16.18 -2.46 -3.73
CA LYS A 28 -16.53 -1.71 -4.96
C LYS A 28 -16.82 -0.23 -4.69
N PRO A 29 -17.69 0.15 -3.72
CA PRO A 29 -17.87 1.55 -3.36
C PRO A 29 -16.61 2.22 -2.82
N TRP A 30 -15.81 1.50 -2.02
CA TRP A 30 -14.57 2.04 -1.48
C TRP A 30 -13.57 2.39 -2.58
N ILE A 31 -13.35 1.49 -3.55
CA ILE A 31 -12.48 1.75 -4.71
C ILE A 31 -13.02 2.95 -5.52
N THR A 32 -14.34 3.01 -5.71
CA THR A 32 -14.98 4.10 -6.47
C THR A 32 -14.74 5.45 -5.81
N GLU A 33 -14.96 5.57 -4.50
CA GLU A 33 -14.77 6.82 -3.78
C GLU A 33 -13.29 7.21 -3.68
N PHE A 34 -12.40 6.23 -3.50
CA PHE A 34 -10.96 6.48 -3.53
C PHE A 34 -10.52 7.05 -4.87
N LEU A 35 -10.93 6.45 -5.99
CA LEU A 35 -10.57 6.93 -7.33
C LEU A 35 -11.15 8.30 -7.63
N LYS A 36 -12.39 8.55 -7.21
CA LYS A 36 -13.01 9.88 -7.31
C LYS A 36 -12.20 10.93 -6.53
N THR A 37 -11.73 10.58 -5.32
CA THR A 37 -10.86 11.45 -4.52
C THR A 37 -9.54 11.75 -5.26
N VAL A 38 -8.94 10.74 -5.89
CA VAL A 38 -7.71 10.92 -6.70
C VAL A 38 -7.96 11.85 -7.89
N GLU A 39 -9.09 11.69 -8.59
CA GLU A 39 -9.47 12.53 -9.72
C GLU A 39 -9.73 13.98 -9.31
N GLU A 40 -10.42 14.20 -8.18
CA GLU A 40 -10.72 15.55 -7.68
C GLU A 40 -9.48 16.32 -7.20
N HIS A 41 -8.50 15.63 -6.60
CA HIS A 41 -7.33 16.27 -6.00
C HIS A 41 -6.09 16.28 -6.89
N GLU A 42 -6.08 15.46 -7.96
CA GLU A 42 -4.96 15.27 -8.89
C GLU A 42 -3.59 15.23 -8.16
N PRO A 43 -3.38 14.32 -7.19
CA PRO A 43 -2.15 14.30 -6.43
C PRO A 43 -0.96 13.88 -7.30
N HIS A 44 0.23 14.38 -6.98
CA HIS A 44 1.47 13.92 -7.62
C HIS A 44 2.04 12.68 -6.94
N PHE A 45 1.71 12.46 -5.68
CA PHE A 45 2.16 11.34 -4.86
C PHE A 45 0.99 10.83 -4.02
N ILE A 46 0.74 9.52 -4.05
CA ILE A 46 -0.28 8.87 -3.24
C ILE A 46 0.42 7.86 -2.33
N ALA A 47 0.10 7.91 -1.03
CA ALA A 47 0.35 6.81 -0.10
C ALA A 47 -0.98 6.30 0.42
N LEU A 48 -1.24 5.01 0.23
CA LEU A 48 -2.39 4.30 0.75
C LEU A 48 -1.90 3.21 1.71
N HIS A 49 -2.20 3.39 2.99
CA HIS A 49 -1.86 2.47 4.07
C HIS A 49 -3.10 1.75 4.57
N CYS A 50 -3.12 0.45 4.37
CA CYS A 50 -4.23 -0.43 4.67
C CYS A 50 -3.94 -1.24 5.93
N GLN A 51 -4.88 -1.26 6.86
CA GLN A 51 -4.88 -2.20 7.98
C GLN A 51 -5.84 -3.36 7.72
N GLU A 52 -5.56 -4.51 8.34
CA GLU A 52 -6.35 -5.74 8.23
C GLU A 52 -6.50 -6.22 6.79
N VAL A 53 -5.40 -6.14 6.03
CA VAL A 53 -5.32 -6.68 4.67
C VAL A 53 -5.53 -8.18 4.71
N GLY A 54 -6.49 -8.67 3.91
CA GLY A 54 -6.93 -10.07 3.94
C GLY A 54 -8.11 -10.35 4.90
N GLY A 55 -8.65 -9.36 5.61
CA GLY A 55 -9.80 -9.56 6.51
C GLY A 55 -9.52 -10.60 7.60
N LYS A 56 -10.57 -11.19 8.19
CA LYS A 56 -10.40 -12.20 9.26
C LYS A 56 -10.13 -13.62 8.76
N ASN A 57 -10.50 -13.92 7.51
CA ASN A 57 -10.35 -15.24 6.88
C ASN A 57 -9.30 -15.17 5.76
N TYR A 58 -8.02 -15.26 6.15
CA TYR A 58 -6.87 -14.95 5.29
C TYR A 58 -6.71 -15.87 4.06
N GLU A 59 -7.04 -17.16 4.16
CA GLU A 59 -6.82 -18.11 3.04
C GLU A 59 -7.74 -17.85 1.83
N GLU A 60 -8.99 -17.44 2.08
CA GLU A 60 -9.97 -17.17 1.02
C GLU A 60 -9.81 -15.76 0.42
N SER A 61 -9.24 -14.83 1.19
CA SER A 61 -9.25 -13.40 0.88
C SER A 61 -8.04 -12.90 0.09
N MET A 62 -6.95 -13.66 -0.01
CA MET A 62 -5.77 -13.26 -0.78
C MET A 62 -6.09 -12.98 -2.26
N GLN A 63 -7.01 -13.76 -2.83
CA GLN A 63 -7.51 -13.54 -4.19
C GLN A 63 -8.18 -12.16 -4.33
N HIS A 64 -8.83 -11.69 -3.27
CA HIS A 64 -9.47 -10.38 -3.22
C HIS A 64 -8.46 -9.24 -3.03
N VAL A 65 -7.34 -9.47 -2.34
CA VAL A 65 -6.24 -8.50 -2.22
C VAL A 65 -5.58 -8.27 -3.58
N GLU A 66 -5.22 -9.34 -4.30
CA GLU A 66 -4.67 -9.20 -5.65
C GLU A 66 -5.67 -8.52 -6.60
N HIS A 67 -6.95 -8.92 -6.53
CA HIS A 67 -8.01 -8.29 -7.31
C HIS A 67 -8.17 -6.80 -6.97
N PHE A 68 -8.04 -6.41 -5.70
CA PHE A 68 -8.09 -5.04 -5.24
C PHE A 68 -6.95 -4.20 -5.83
N VAL A 69 -5.70 -4.66 -5.72
CA VAL A 69 -4.53 -3.97 -6.28
C VAL A 69 -4.67 -3.80 -7.80
N ARG A 70 -5.04 -4.86 -8.51
CA ARG A 70 -5.30 -4.82 -9.95
C ARG A 70 -6.46 -3.88 -10.31
N SER A 71 -7.53 -3.87 -9.52
CA SER A 71 -8.71 -3.03 -9.75
C SER A 71 -8.43 -1.55 -9.57
N LEU A 72 -7.49 -1.18 -8.70
CA LEU A 72 -6.99 0.19 -8.60
C LEU A 72 -6.15 0.53 -9.83
N MET A 73 -5.18 -0.31 -10.19
CA MET A 73 -4.22 -0.02 -11.26
C MET A 73 -4.82 0.01 -12.67
N ASN A 74 -5.85 -0.78 -12.94
CA ASN A 74 -6.45 -0.89 -14.27
C ASN A 74 -7.45 0.24 -14.63
N ARG A 75 -7.46 1.33 -13.85
CA ARG A 75 -8.41 2.45 -14.02
C ARG A 75 -7.73 3.61 -14.70
N GLY A 76 -8.47 4.30 -15.59
CA GLY A 76 -7.95 5.43 -16.35
C GLY A 76 -7.30 6.51 -15.48
N THR A 77 -7.92 6.80 -14.32
CA THR A 77 -7.43 7.75 -13.31
C THR A 77 -6.02 7.44 -12.80
N MET A 78 -5.62 6.16 -12.81
CA MET A 78 -4.32 5.71 -12.30
C MET A 78 -3.24 5.58 -13.39
N LEU A 79 -3.60 5.69 -14.67
CA LEU A 79 -2.64 5.57 -15.79
C LEU A 79 -1.43 6.52 -15.71
N PRO A 80 -1.57 7.78 -15.24
CA PRO A 80 -0.43 8.69 -15.13
C PRO A 80 0.57 8.35 -14.03
N TYR A 81 0.28 7.36 -13.17
CA TYR A 81 1.15 6.94 -12.07
C TYR A 81 1.99 5.74 -12.52
N ASP A 82 3.17 6.01 -13.06
CA ASP A 82 4.08 5.04 -13.67
C ASP A 82 5.09 4.43 -12.68
N LYS A 83 5.32 5.12 -11.56
CA LYS A 83 6.21 4.73 -10.48
C LYS A 83 5.37 4.18 -9.33
N ILE A 84 5.52 2.88 -9.06
CA ILE A 84 4.63 2.15 -8.14
C ILE A 84 5.47 1.32 -7.15
N ARG A 85 5.06 1.37 -5.88
CA ARG A 85 5.56 0.47 -4.82
C ARG A 85 4.40 -0.12 -4.06
N VAL A 86 4.34 -1.43 -3.97
CA VAL A 86 3.36 -2.14 -3.16
C VAL A 86 4.09 -3.10 -2.23
N TYR A 87 3.72 -3.07 -0.95
CA TYR A 87 4.14 -4.01 0.06
C TYR A 87 2.90 -4.56 0.73
N LEU A 88 2.66 -5.85 0.59
CA LEU A 88 1.56 -6.56 1.22
C LEU A 88 2.18 -7.62 2.13
N ASP A 89 1.91 -7.53 3.43
CA ASP A 89 2.31 -8.55 4.37
C ASP A 89 1.26 -9.65 4.38
N GLU A 90 1.58 -10.78 3.74
CA GLU A 90 0.68 -11.94 3.62
C GLU A 90 1.26 -13.18 4.31
N GLU A 91 2.30 -13.02 5.16
CA GLU A 91 2.94 -14.12 5.91
C GLU A 91 2.08 -14.57 7.11
N TYR A 92 0.87 -15.05 6.86
CA TYR A 92 -0.08 -15.46 7.91
C TYR A 92 0.40 -16.70 8.70
N ASP A 93 1.30 -17.51 8.14
CA ASP A 93 1.86 -18.69 8.81
C ASP A 93 2.69 -18.35 10.06
N SER A 94 3.20 -17.11 10.15
CA SER A 94 3.97 -16.65 11.30
C SER A 94 3.19 -15.61 12.11
N ALA A 95 2.43 -16.07 13.10
CA ALA A 95 1.67 -15.20 14.00
C ALA A 95 2.54 -14.15 14.73
N GLU A 96 3.84 -14.41 14.92
CA GLU A 96 4.78 -13.45 15.53
C GLU A 96 5.22 -12.34 14.57
N LYS A 97 5.28 -12.61 13.26
CA LYS A 97 5.76 -11.65 12.25
C LYS A 97 4.63 -10.98 11.50
N PHE A 98 3.49 -11.62 11.38
CA PHE A 98 2.36 -11.14 10.59
C PHE A 98 1.74 -9.88 11.19
N THR A 99 1.58 -8.86 10.35
CA THR A 99 1.01 -7.54 10.71
C THR A 99 -0.33 -7.26 10.02
N ALA A 100 -0.70 -8.00 8.98
CA ALA A 100 -1.86 -7.73 8.13
C ALA A 100 -1.89 -6.29 7.58
N LEU A 101 -0.73 -5.69 7.33
CA LEU A 101 -0.61 -4.33 6.78
C LEU A 101 -0.32 -4.38 5.28
N GLY A 102 -0.82 -3.37 4.56
CA GLY A 102 -0.51 -3.15 3.16
C GLY A 102 -0.19 -1.70 2.89
N ASN A 103 0.89 -1.44 2.16
CA ASN A 103 1.36 -0.10 1.84
C ASN A 103 1.51 0.03 0.33
N LEU A 104 0.71 0.90 -0.27
CA LEU A 104 0.72 1.17 -1.69
C LEU A 104 1.12 2.62 -1.93
N TYR A 105 2.07 2.81 -2.84
CA TYR A 105 2.56 4.11 -3.25
C TYR A 105 2.43 4.25 -4.76
N PHE A 106 1.79 5.32 -5.19
CA PHE A 106 1.62 5.66 -6.60
C PHE A 106 2.20 7.05 -6.83
N ILE A 107 3.13 7.18 -7.75
CA ILE A 107 3.82 8.43 -8.03
C ILE A 107 3.60 8.81 -9.48
N HIS A 108 3.10 10.03 -9.68
CA HIS A 108 2.74 10.58 -10.98
C HIS A 108 4.00 10.75 -11.85
N GLN A 109 3.87 10.53 -13.15
CA GLN A 109 4.98 10.61 -14.13
C GLN A 109 5.75 11.94 -14.09
N ASN A 110 5.07 13.03 -13.73
CA ASN A 110 5.66 14.38 -13.63
C ASN A 110 6.59 14.56 -12.42
N VAL A 111 6.56 13.69 -11.41
CA VAL A 111 7.49 13.77 -10.28
C VAL A 111 8.86 13.28 -10.75
N GLN A 112 9.80 14.21 -10.81
CA GLN A 112 11.22 13.94 -11.07
C GLN A 112 11.95 13.70 -9.75
N ASP A 113 13.15 13.11 -9.83
CA ASP A 113 14.06 12.92 -8.70
C ASP A 113 13.45 12.12 -7.53
N LEU A 114 12.64 11.10 -7.84
CA LEU A 114 12.08 10.20 -6.81
C LEU A 114 13.16 9.23 -6.31
N GLN A 115 13.40 9.26 -4.99
CA GLN A 115 14.30 8.34 -4.33
C GLN A 115 13.58 7.53 -3.25
N ILE A 116 14.08 6.31 -3.03
CA ILE A 116 13.64 5.41 -1.95
C ILE A 116 14.84 5.06 -1.08
N TRP A 117 14.62 4.97 0.23
CA TRP A 117 15.66 4.57 1.16
C TRP A 117 15.84 3.05 1.15
N ASP A 118 17.08 2.60 0.97
CA ASP A 118 17.48 1.21 1.19
C ASP A 118 18.00 1.08 2.62
N PHE A 119 17.30 0.33 3.47
CA PHE A 119 17.66 0.13 4.87
C PHE A 119 18.88 -0.78 5.06
N LYS A 120 19.17 -1.65 4.09
CA LYS A 120 20.31 -2.56 4.14
C LYS A 120 21.59 -1.84 3.73
N GLU A 121 21.54 -1.11 2.62
CA GLU A 121 22.66 -0.34 2.07
C GLU A 121 22.81 1.04 2.72
N LYS A 122 21.80 1.49 3.47
CA LYS A 122 21.75 2.79 4.17
C LYS A 122 21.98 3.98 3.24
N LYS A 123 21.33 3.96 2.08
CA LYS A 123 21.44 5.01 1.06
C LYS A 123 20.13 5.21 0.32
N PHE A 124 19.96 6.40 -0.23
CA PHE A 124 18.90 6.66 -1.21
C PHE A 124 19.25 6.04 -2.56
N MET A 125 18.25 5.46 -3.20
CA MET A 125 18.33 4.89 -4.55
C MET A 125 17.21 5.45 -5.39
N ASP A 126 17.44 5.57 -6.69
CA ASP A 126 16.40 6.05 -7.61
C ASP A 126 15.23 5.06 -7.67
N CYS A 127 14.02 5.60 -7.66
CA CYS A 127 12.78 4.84 -7.69
C CYS A 127 12.01 5.18 -8.96
N VAL A 128 12.32 4.48 -10.05
CA VAL A 128 11.77 4.76 -11.38
C VAL A 128 10.89 3.64 -11.95
N ASP A 129 10.85 2.49 -11.28
CA ASP A 129 10.16 1.29 -11.73
C ASP A 129 8.86 1.04 -10.94
N ARG A 130 8.10 0.04 -11.39
CA ARG A 130 6.98 -0.56 -10.69
C ARG A 130 7.44 -1.82 -9.98
N ARG A 131 7.22 -1.92 -8.67
CA ARG A 131 7.46 -3.14 -7.89
C ARG A 131 6.34 -3.43 -6.92
N GLU A 132 5.98 -4.70 -6.87
CA GLU A 132 4.96 -5.25 -5.97
C GLU A 132 5.59 -6.40 -5.21
N TYR A 133 5.50 -6.34 -3.87
CA TYR A 133 5.97 -7.36 -2.95
C TYR A 133 4.77 -7.88 -2.17
N SER A 134 4.51 -9.18 -2.26
CA SER A 134 3.46 -9.88 -1.54
C SER A 134 4.00 -11.20 -0.96
N GLY A 135 3.27 -11.83 -0.04
CA GLY A 135 3.79 -12.97 0.73
C GLY A 135 4.70 -12.57 1.89
N ASN A 136 5.81 -13.31 2.06
CA ASN A 136 6.87 -12.95 3.00
C ASN A 136 7.69 -11.79 2.43
N ILE A 137 7.65 -10.66 3.14
CA ILE A 137 8.35 -9.44 2.76
C ILE A 137 9.50 -9.10 3.72
N GLU A 138 9.92 -9.99 4.63
CA GLU A 138 10.94 -9.69 5.67
C GLU A 138 12.26 -9.18 5.08
N ASP A 139 12.72 -9.76 3.97
CA ASP A 139 14.02 -9.44 3.36
C ASP A 139 13.97 -8.25 2.37
N VAL A 140 12.83 -7.56 2.26
CA VAL A 140 12.68 -6.42 1.35
C VAL A 140 13.39 -5.19 1.91
N ALA A 141 14.53 -4.85 1.34
CA ALA A 141 15.42 -3.80 1.85
C ALA A 141 14.86 -2.37 1.81
N THR A 142 13.81 -2.11 1.03
CA THR A 142 13.22 -0.77 0.86
C THR A 142 12.02 -0.50 1.78
N LYS A 143 11.86 -1.32 2.82
CA LYS A 143 10.87 -1.12 3.88
C LYS A 143 11.45 -1.54 5.22
N GLU A 144 10.85 -1.00 6.28
CA GLU A 144 11.05 -1.46 7.64
C GLU A 144 9.71 -1.98 8.14
N LYS A 145 9.70 -3.16 8.76
CA LYS A 145 8.51 -3.79 9.32
C LYS A 145 8.82 -4.14 10.76
N ALA A 146 7.91 -3.74 11.65
CA ALA A 146 7.97 -4.09 13.06
C ALA A 146 6.56 -4.46 13.52
N LYS A 147 6.49 -5.51 14.34
CA LYS A 147 5.29 -5.84 15.12
C LYS A 147 5.55 -5.43 16.56
N PHE A 148 4.54 -4.85 17.21
CA PHE A 148 4.63 -4.57 18.63
C PHE A 148 4.82 -5.89 19.41
N PRO A 149 5.73 -5.92 20.40
CA PRO A 149 5.91 -7.10 21.26
C PRO A 149 4.60 -7.53 21.94
N GLN A 150 4.38 -8.85 22.05
CA GLN A 150 3.16 -9.39 22.65
C GLN A 150 2.96 -8.97 24.11
N GLU A 151 4.05 -8.69 24.84
CA GLU A 151 3.99 -8.19 26.22
C GLU A 151 3.27 -6.85 26.37
N PHE A 152 3.13 -6.07 25.29
CA PHE A 152 2.30 -4.85 25.27
C PHE A 152 0.79 -5.15 25.20
N PHE A 153 0.39 -6.40 24.94
CA PHE A 153 -1.00 -6.83 24.82
C PHE A 153 -1.27 -8.06 25.71
N PRO A 154 -1.24 -7.89 27.05
CA PRO A 154 -1.36 -9.00 28.01
C PRO A 154 -2.74 -9.70 28.01
N GLU A 155 -3.75 -9.10 27.39
CA GLU A 155 -5.12 -9.64 27.32
C GLU A 155 -5.32 -10.73 26.24
N VAL A 156 -4.28 -11.02 25.44
CA VAL A 156 -4.35 -11.97 24.30
C VAL A 156 -3.64 -13.31 24.63
N CYS A 157 -3.34 -13.57 25.91
CA CYS A 157 -2.79 -14.83 26.42
C CYS A 157 -3.87 -15.76 26.99
#